data_AF-A0A945X8I9-F1
#
_entry.id   AF-A0A945X8I9-F1
#
_cell.length_a   1.000
_cell.length_b   1.000
_cell.length_c   1.000
_cell.angle_alpha   90.00
_cell.angle_beta   90.00
_cell.angle_gamma   90.00
#
_symmetry.space_group_name_H-M   'P 1'
#
loop_
_entity.id
_entity.type
_entity.pdbx_description
1 polymer ?
#
loop_
_entity_poly.entity_id
_entity_poly.type
_entity_poly.pdbx_seq_one_letter_code
_entity_poly.pdbx_strand_id
1 'polypeptide(L)'
;MISVTGKKWKENSPNKNLVEKLKQDYSFSDILSKLIISRNFNKEEIFSIDNNLSIKNIFSNNKDYKVATSIVIDCIKKKEKICIVGDYDVDGSSATSLLVRFLNSINHPNFYYIPDREKDGYGASVKLFKKLVIKKPKLIIMVDCGSTSNDAIDFLNKNKIKSIIIDHHEINKPFPKANIIIN
;
A
#
# COMPACT_ATOMS: atom_id res chain seq x y z
N MET A 1 5.63 35.65 -18.20
CA MET A 1 7.01 35.14 -18.04
C MET A 1 7.15 33.84 -18.83
N ILE A 2 8.27 33.60 -19.52
CA ILE A 2 8.53 32.40 -20.32
C ILE A 2 9.60 31.57 -19.59
N SER A 3 9.40 30.25 -19.45
CA SER A 3 10.39 29.35 -18.86
C SER A 3 11.58 29.13 -19.79
N VAL A 4 12.68 28.59 -19.24
CA VAL A 4 13.83 28.10 -20.04
C VAL A 4 13.41 27.07 -21.09
N THR A 5 12.33 26.32 -20.85
CA THR A 5 11.75 25.34 -21.78
C THR A 5 10.69 25.93 -22.74
N GLY A 6 10.54 27.25 -22.80
CA GLY A 6 9.58 27.92 -23.69
C GLY A 6 8.12 27.90 -23.23
N LYS A 7 7.83 27.41 -22.00
CA LYS A 7 6.45 27.39 -21.47
C LYS A 7 6.05 28.76 -20.93
N LYS A 8 4.82 29.19 -21.21
CA LYS A 8 4.25 30.42 -20.67
C LYS A 8 3.77 30.19 -19.23
N TRP A 9 4.32 30.95 -18.29
CA TRP A 9 3.80 31.01 -16.92
C TRP A 9 2.55 31.90 -16.92
N LYS A 10 1.45 31.35 -16.43
CA LYS A 10 0.19 32.04 -16.24
C LYS A 10 -0.30 31.76 -14.82
N GLU A 11 -0.67 32.82 -14.10
CA GLU A 11 -1.33 32.67 -12.81
C GLU A 11 -2.72 32.04 -13.02
N ASN A 12 -3.05 31.05 -12.20
CA ASN A 12 -4.40 30.52 -12.17
C ASN A 12 -5.29 31.55 -11.46
N SER A 13 -6.35 32.01 -12.14
CA SER A 13 -7.29 32.99 -11.59
C SER A 13 -8.62 32.29 -11.28
N PRO A 14 -8.76 31.67 -10.09
CA PRO A 14 -9.99 31.01 -9.70
C PRO A 14 -11.16 32.00 -9.60
N ASN A 15 -12.39 31.50 -9.63
CA ASN A 15 -13.59 32.32 -9.53
C ASN A 15 -13.58 33.10 -8.20
N LYS A 16 -13.52 34.44 -8.30
CA LYS A 16 -13.44 35.34 -7.14
C LYS A 16 -14.59 35.14 -6.15
N ASN A 17 -15.80 34.87 -6.64
CA ASN A 17 -16.96 34.66 -5.76
C ASN A 17 -16.81 33.39 -4.93
N LEU A 18 -16.22 32.33 -5.49
CA LEU A 18 -15.93 31.10 -4.74
C LEU A 18 -14.82 31.31 -3.70
N VAL A 19 -13.81 32.11 -4.04
CA VAL A 19 -12.73 32.48 -3.12
C VAL A 19 -13.27 33.28 -1.94
N GLU A 20 -14.06 34.33 -2.19
CA GLU A 20 -14.68 35.14 -1.13
C GLU A 20 -15.62 34.31 -0.25
N LYS A 21 -16.40 33.41 -0.85
CA LYS A 21 -17.24 32.49 -0.10
C LYS A 21 -16.42 31.61 0.85
N LEU A 22 -15.33 30.98 0.38
CA LEU A 22 -14.49 30.16 1.26
C LEU A 22 -13.82 30.95 2.37
N LYS A 23 -13.39 32.20 2.10
CA LYS A 23 -12.83 33.09 3.12
C LYS A 23 -13.84 33.34 4.24
N GLN A 24 -15.11 33.56 3.89
CA GLN A 24 -16.18 33.77 4.86
C GLN A 24 -16.55 32.50 5.61
N ASP A 25 -16.75 31.39 4.89
CA ASP A 25 -17.22 30.12 5.46
C ASP A 25 -16.19 29.51 6.44
N TYR A 26 -14.90 29.63 6.16
CA TYR A 26 -13.83 28.94 6.91
C TYR A 26 -12.80 29.89 7.54
N SER A 27 -12.97 31.21 7.43
CA SER A 27 -12.01 32.22 7.93
C SER A 27 -10.58 32.06 7.37
N PHE A 28 -10.44 31.48 6.18
CA PHE A 28 -9.14 31.27 5.53
C PHE A 28 -8.59 32.56 4.91
N SER A 29 -7.26 32.58 4.72
CA SER A 29 -6.58 33.66 3.98
C SER A 29 -6.90 33.60 2.48
N ASP A 30 -6.79 34.75 1.79
CA ASP A 30 -7.01 34.84 0.35
C ASP A 30 -6.14 33.85 -0.45
N ILE A 31 -4.88 33.68 -0.05
CA ILE A 31 -3.94 32.74 -0.69
C ILE A 31 -4.42 31.30 -0.51
N LEU A 32 -4.80 30.91 0.71
CA LEU A 32 -5.26 29.56 0.99
C LEU A 32 -6.57 29.27 0.24
N SER A 33 -7.54 30.18 0.27
CA SER A 33 -8.81 30.02 -0.47
C SER A 33 -8.61 29.92 -1.98
N LYS A 34 -7.67 30.69 -2.56
CA LYS A 34 -7.29 30.54 -3.98
C LYS A 34 -6.73 29.16 -4.27
N LEU A 35 -5.82 28.66 -3.43
CA LEU A 35 -5.24 27.32 -3.60
C LEU A 35 -6.28 26.21 -3.50
N ILE A 36 -7.22 26.30 -2.54
CA ILE A 36 -8.31 25.33 -2.34
C ILE A 36 -9.20 25.26 -3.59
N ILE A 37 -9.66 26.40 -4.11
CA ILE A 37 -10.48 26.44 -5.34
C ILE A 37 -9.68 25.97 -6.54
N SER A 38 -8.43 26.41 -6.69
CA SER A 38 -7.59 26.03 -7.82
C SER A 38 -7.25 24.55 -7.87
N ARG A 39 -7.22 23.86 -6.72
CA ARG A 39 -6.97 22.42 -6.61
C ARG A 39 -8.25 21.58 -6.49
N ASN A 40 -9.43 22.21 -6.56
CA ASN A 40 -10.74 21.56 -6.45
C ASN A 40 -10.92 20.73 -5.17
N PHE A 41 -10.44 21.25 -4.04
CA PHE A 41 -10.61 20.57 -2.75
C PHE A 41 -12.09 20.38 -2.42
N ASN A 42 -12.44 19.18 -1.98
CA ASN A 42 -13.76 18.85 -1.46
C ASN A 42 -13.88 19.25 0.04
N LYS A 43 -15.06 19.04 0.63
CA LYS A 43 -15.30 19.42 2.04
C LYS A 43 -14.42 18.65 3.04
N GLU A 44 -14.10 17.39 2.75
CA GLU A 44 -13.28 16.53 3.61
C GLU A 44 -11.82 16.98 3.57
N GLU A 45 -11.33 17.34 2.39
CA GLU A 45 -9.99 17.92 2.18
C GLU A 45 -9.85 19.30 2.80
N ILE A 46 -10.93 20.11 2.80
CA ILE A 46 -10.94 21.38 3.53
C ILE A 46 -10.88 21.13 5.04
N PHE A 47 -11.67 20.18 5.54
CA PHE A 47 -11.68 19.83 6.96
C PHE A 47 -10.33 19.30 7.45
N SER A 48 -9.54 18.66 6.58
CA SER A 48 -8.22 18.13 6.95
C SER A 48 -7.13 19.21 7.06
N ILE A 49 -7.36 20.45 6.62
CA ILE A 49 -6.34 21.53 6.67
C ILE A 49 -5.92 21.84 8.11
N ASP A 50 -6.89 21.89 9.04
CA ASP A 50 -6.65 22.19 10.46
C ASP A 50 -6.32 20.93 11.31
N ASN A 51 -6.01 19.81 10.62
CA ASN A 51 -5.28 18.62 11.06
C ASN A 51 -5.27 18.27 12.55
N ASN A 52 -6.42 17.81 13.06
CA ASN A 52 -6.46 16.81 14.14
C ASN A 52 -7.14 15.54 13.63
N LEU A 53 -6.52 14.89 12.64
CA LEU A 53 -7.01 13.60 12.16
C LEU A 53 -6.70 12.52 13.21
N SER A 54 -7.75 11.95 13.80
CA SER A 54 -7.60 10.75 14.61
C SER A 54 -7.14 9.60 13.72
N ILE A 55 -6.01 8.98 14.02
CA ILE A 55 -5.56 7.77 13.34
C ILE A 55 -6.56 6.65 13.68
N LYS A 56 -7.47 6.35 12.74
CA LYS A 56 -8.41 5.25 12.82
C LYS A 56 -8.07 4.25 11.72
N ASN A 57 -8.14 2.95 12.05
CA ASN A 57 -8.06 1.92 11.03
C ASN A 57 -9.36 1.88 10.22
N ILE A 58 -9.35 2.54 9.06
CA ILE A 58 -10.50 2.60 8.14
C ILE A 58 -10.90 1.23 7.58
N PHE A 59 -10.00 0.24 7.65
CA PHE A 59 -10.24 -1.12 7.16
C PHE A 59 -10.81 -2.07 8.22
N SER A 60 -11.03 -1.61 9.46
CA SER A 60 -11.48 -2.48 10.57
C SER A 60 -12.76 -3.27 10.26
N ASN A 61 -13.65 -2.71 9.42
CA ASN A 61 -14.90 -3.35 8.98
C ASN A 61 -14.83 -4.01 7.60
N ASN A 62 -13.72 -3.86 6.87
CA ASN A 62 -13.54 -4.45 5.55
C ASN A 62 -13.40 -6.00 5.66
N LYS A 63 -14.11 -6.73 4.79
CA LYS A 63 -14.14 -8.19 4.80
C LYS A 63 -12.76 -8.78 4.54
N ASP A 64 -12.03 -8.25 3.56
CA ASP A 64 -10.72 -8.74 3.16
C ASP A 64 -9.69 -8.50 4.26
N TYR A 65 -9.74 -7.34 4.90
CA TYR A 65 -8.95 -7.04 6.09
C TYR A 65 -9.23 -8.03 7.24
N LYS A 66 -10.50 -8.33 7.54
CA LYS A 66 -10.88 -9.32 8.56
C LYS A 66 -10.39 -10.73 8.23
N VAL A 67 -10.44 -11.13 6.97
CA VAL A 67 -9.95 -12.45 6.52
C VAL A 67 -8.42 -12.51 6.61
N ALA A 68 -7.72 -11.48 6.13
CA ALA A 68 -6.26 -11.40 6.20
C ALA A 68 -5.76 -11.46 7.65
N THR A 69 -6.35 -10.67 8.54
CA THR A 69 -6.00 -10.66 9.98
C THR A 69 -6.26 -12.02 10.62
N SER A 70 -7.38 -12.69 10.31
CA SER A 70 -7.66 -14.04 10.79
C SER A 70 -6.58 -15.05 10.35
N ILE A 71 -6.15 -15.01 9.08
CA ILE A 71 -5.08 -15.88 8.56
C ILE A 71 -3.76 -15.64 9.32
N VAL A 72 -3.39 -14.38 9.54
CA VAL A 72 -2.16 -14.02 10.27
C VAL A 72 -2.24 -14.48 11.73
N ILE A 73 -3.36 -14.22 12.42
CA ILE A 73 -3.59 -14.64 13.80
C ILE A 73 -3.48 -16.17 13.93
N ASP A 74 -4.06 -16.92 13.00
CA ASP A 74 -3.98 -18.39 12.99
C ASP A 74 -2.55 -18.89 12.83
N CYS A 75 -1.76 -18.29 11.93
CA CYS A 75 -0.34 -18.64 11.77
C CYS A 75 0.47 -18.30 13.03
N ILE A 76 0.18 -17.15 13.67
CA ILE A 76 0.80 -16.75 14.94
C ILE A 76 0.50 -17.75 16.04
N LYS A 77 -0.77 -18.12 16.23
CA LYS A 77 -1.21 -19.10 17.25
C LYS A 77 -0.55 -20.46 17.05
N LYS A 78 -0.38 -20.89 15.79
CA LYS A 78 0.26 -22.17 15.44
C LYS A 78 1.79 -22.11 15.43
N LYS A 79 2.40 -20.95 15.72
CA LYS A 79 3.86 -20.70 15.62
C LYS A 79 4.43 -21.10 14.25
N GLU A 80 3.64 -20.93 13.21
CA GLU A 80 4.03 -21.25 11.85
C GLU A 80 4.90 -20.14 11.26
N LYS A 81 5.99 -20.48 10.56
CA LYS A 81 6.92 -19.48 10.03
C LYS A 81 6.27 -18.63 8.94
N ILE A 82 6.36 -17.30 9.08
CA ILE A 82 5.86 -16.30 8.11
C ILE A 82 7.02 -15.75 7.27
N CYS A 83 6.81 -15.61 5.96
CA CYS A 83 7.71 -14.91 5.05
C CYS A 83 7.08 -13.59 4.61
N ILE A 84 7.82 -12.49 4.73
CA ILE A 84 7.41 -11.18 4.20
C ILE A 84 8.20 -10.92 2.91
N VAL A 85 7.52 -10.56 1.83
CA VAL A 85 8.15 -10.22 0.56
C VAL A 85 7.72 -8.81 0.19
N GLY A 86 8.66 -7.88 0.19
CA GLY A 86 8.41 -6.48 -0.18
C GLY A 86 8.86 -6.17 -1.60
N ASP A 87 8.55 -4.96 -2.08
CA ASP A 87 9.28 -4.37 -3.20
C ASP A 87 10.60 -3.71 -2.76
N TYR A 88 11.48 -3.42 -3.71
CA TYR A 88 12.81 -2.86 -3.47
C TYR A 88 12.83 -1.35 -3.23
N ASP A 89 11.74 -0.65 -3.50
CA ASP A 89 11.65 0.79 -3.29
C ASP A 89 11.37 1.14 -1.81
N VAL A 90 11.15 2.42 -1.56
CA VAL A 90 10.94 2.92 -0.20
C VAL A 90 9.63 2.43 0.40
N ASP A 91 8.55 2.29 -0.37
CA ASP A 91 7.26 1.87 0.16
C ASP A 91 7.32 0.38 0.55
N GLY A 92 7.71 -0.49 -0.38
CA GLY A 92 7.88 -1.92 -0.14
C GLY A 92 8.86 -2.26 0.99
N SER A 93 9.99 -1.55 1.06
CA SER A 93 10.97 -1.74 2.14
C SER A 93 10.44 -1.27 3.50
N SER A 94 9.70 -0.15 3.54
CA SER A 94 9.12 0.38 4.77
C SER A 94 7.99 -0.52 5.29
N ALA A 95 7.10 -0.97 4.41
CA ALA A 95 6.03 -1.91 4.73
C ALA A 95 6.57 -3.25 5.23
N THR A 96 7.64 -3.75 4.60
CA THR A 96 8.33 -4.97 5.05
C THR A 96 8.91 -4.81 6.46
N SER A 97 9.63 -3.70 6.69
CA SER A 97 10.21 -3.39 7.99
C SER A 97 9.15 -3.30 9.09
N LEU A 98 8.01 -2.67 8.80
CA LEU A 98 6.89 -2.57 9.74
C LEU A 98 6.39 -3.94 10.20
N LEU A 99 6.10 -4.85 9.26
CA LEU A 99 5.62 -6.19 9.59
C LEU A 99 6.68 -7.04 10.31
N VAL A 100 7.93 -6.97 9.87
CA VAL A 100 9.04 -7.69 10.52
C VAL A 100 9.26 -7.20 11.95
N ARG A 101 9.23 -5.88 12.18
CA ARG A 101 9.35 -5.30 13.52
C ARG A 101 8.23 -5.76 14.44
N PHE A 102 6.99 -5.80 13.94
CA PHE A 102 5.86 -6.33 14.71
C PHE A 102 6.02 -7.82 15.03
N LEU A 103 6.36 -8.67 14.06
CA LEU A 103 6.53 -10.10 14.30
C LEU A 103 7.71 -10.39 15.25
N ASN A 104 8.78 -9.60 15.17
CA ASN A 104 9.91 -9.69 16.10
C ASN A 104 9.53 -9.26 17.52
N SER A 105 8.71 -8.21 17.68
CA SER A 105 8.31 -7.72 19.01
C SER A 105 7.45 -8.72 19.78
N ILE A 106 6.79 -9.64 19.07
CA ILE A 106 6.03 -10.77 19.65
C ILE A 106 6.79 -12.10 19.59
N ASN A 107 8.09 -12.08 19.28
CA ASN A 107 8.96 -13.26 19.14
C ASN A 107 8.42 -14.35 18.19
N HIS A 108 7.72 -13.96 17.11
CA HIS A 108 7.15 -14.89 16.15
C HIS A 108 8.16 -15.25 15.04
N PRO A 109 8.31 -16.54 14.68
CA PRO A 109 9.26 -16.98 13.66
C PRO A 109 8.94 -16.38 12.29
N ASN A 110 9.83 -15.54 11.79
CA ASN A 110 9.67 -14.91 10.49
C ASN A 110 11.00 -14.78 9.74
N PHE A 111 10.92 -14.48 8.45
CA PHE A 111 12.01 -13.94 7.67
C PHE A 111 11.43 -13.06 6.56
N TYR A 112 12.26 -12.22 5.97
CA TYR A 112 11.84 -11.37 4.86
C TYR A 112 12.73 -11.57 3.63
N TYR A 113 12.26 -11.08 2.50
CA TYR A 113 13.04 -10.98 1.27
C TYR A 113 12.64 -9.70 0.52
N ILE A 114 13.64 -8.91 0.14
CA ILE A 114 13.48 -7.80 -0.80
C ILE A 114 14.13 -8.26 -2.11
N PRO A 115 13.40 -8.30 -3.23
CA PRO A 115 13.91 -8.80 -4.50
C PRO A 115 14.98 -7.89 -5.08
N ASP A 116 16.00 -8.51 -5.65
CA ASP A 116 16.99 -7.82 -6.47
C ASP A 116 16.46 -7.79 -7.91
N ARG A 117 16.16 -6.59 -8.41
CA ARG A 117 15.51 -6.41 -9.72
C ARG A 117 16.31 -7.00 -10.88
N GLU A 118 17.64 -7.04 -10.78
CA GLU A 118 18.51 -7.60 -11.81
C GLU A 118 18.59 -9.13 -11.70
N LYS A 119 18.74 -9.66 -10.49
CA LYS A 119 18.97 -11.11 -10.26
C LYS A 119 17.69 -11.94 -10.24
N ASP A 120 16.63 -11.38 -9.66
CA ASP A 120 15.36 -12.06 -9.43
C ASP A 120 14.29 -11.71 -10.47
N GLY A 121 14.49 -10.61 -11.21
CA GLY A 121 13.50 -10.03 -12.12
C GLY A 121 12.48 -9.17 -11.38
N TYR A 122 11.36 -8.87 -12.02
CA TYR A 122 10.34 -8.01 -11.44
C TYR A 122 9.40 -8.79 -10.50
N GLY A 123 9.26 -8.29 -9.26
CA GLY A 123 8.21 -8.70 -8.32
C GLY A 123 8.24 -10.17 -7.86
N ALA A 124 7.10 -10.62 -7.34
CA ALA A 124 6.91 -11.99 -6.86
C ALA A 124 6.82 -12.98 -8.02
N SER A 125 7.92 -13.70 -8.28
CA SER A 125 8.03 -14.67 -9.37
C SER A 125 8.10 -16.12 -8.88
N VAL A 126 7.78 -17.08 -9.76
CA VAL A 126 7.96 -18.52 -9.46
C VAL A 126 9.41 -18.84 -9.11
N LYS A 127 10.38 -18.23 -9.81
CA LYS A 127 11.82 -18.39 -9.54
C LYS A 127 12.17 -17.94 -8.13
N LEU A 128 11.65 -16.78 -7.71
CA LEU A 128 11.83 -16.26 -6.37
C LEU A 128 11.23 -17.22 -5.33
N PHE A 129 9.97 -17.61 -5.48
CA PHE A 129 9.32 -18.48 -4.51
C PHE A 129 9.96 -19.86 -4.42
N LYS A 130 10.47 -20.44 -5.51
CA LYS A 130 11.28 -21.68 -5.44
C LYS A 130 12.46 -21.56 -4.48
N LYS A 131 13.12 -20.40 -4.38
CA LYS A 131 14.20 -20.15 -3.42
C LYS A 131 13.65 -20.01 -1.98
N LEU A 132 12.54 -19.30 -1.81
CA LEU A 132 12.00 -18.97 -0.49
C LEU A 132 11.32 -20.16 0.20
N VAL A 133 10.65 -21.04 -0.56
CA VAL A 133 9.93 -22.19 0.01
C VAL A 133 10.84 -23.21 0.69
N ILE A 134 12.14 -23.21 0.39
CA ILE A 134 13.15 -24.04 1.07
C ILE A 134 13.17 -23.77 2.58
N LYS A 135 12.88 -22.52 2.99
CA LYS A 135 12.78 -22.13 4.41
C LYS A 135 11.47 -22.58 5.07
N LYS A 136 10.60 -23.30 4.33
CA LYS A 136 9.32 -23.88 4.75
C LYS A 136 8.36 -22.89 5.42
N PRO A 137 8.12 -21.68 4.85
CA PRO A 137 7.07 -20.81 5.36
C PRO A 137 5.69 -21.46 5.18
N LYS A 138 4.76 -21.17 6.09
CA LYS A 138 3.33 -21.55 5.93
C LYS A 138 2.48 -20.42 5.39
N LEU A 139 2.97 -19.19 5.52
CA LEU A 139 2.34 -17.99 5.03
C LEU A 139 3.40 -17.10 4.37
N ILE A 140 3.09 -16.60 3.18
CA ILE A 140 3.80 -15.51 2.52
C ILE A 140 2.89 -14.29 2.50
N ILE A 141 3.39 -13.17 3.02
CA ILE A 141 2.75 -11.86 2.94
C ILE A 141 3.55 -11.02 1.96
N MET A 142 2.94 -10.71 0.81
CA MET A 142 3.51 -9.77 -0.15
C MET A 142 3.02 -8.38 0.17
N VAL A 143 3.93 -7.42 0.31
CA VAL A 143 3.65 -6.01 0.53
C VAL A 143 4.22 -5.20 -0.62
N ASP A 144 3.42 -4.27 -1.14
CA ASP A 144 3.78 -3.42 -2.30
C ASP A 144 4.14 -4.24 -3.56
N CYS A 145 3.65 -5.48 -3.63
CA CYS A 145 3.87 -6.36 -4.77
C CYS A 145 2.88 -7.53 -4.78
N GLY A 146 2.84 -8.26 -5.89
CA GLY A 146 2.15 -9.54 -6.00
C GLY A 146 0.76 -9.48 -6.63
N SER A 147 0.16 -8.29 -6.80
CA SER A 147 -1.15 -8.11 -7.44
C SER A 147 -1.24 -8.70 -8.86
N THR A 148 -0.12 -8.82 -9.58
CA THR A 148 -0.05 -9.38 -10.94
C THR A 148 0.64 -10.74 -11.01
N SER A 149 0.97 -11.35 -9.87
CA SER A 149 1.83 -12.55 -9.77
C SER A 149 1.08 -13.88 -9.84
N ASN A 150 0.18 -14.04 -10.83
CA ASN A 150 -0.68 -15.23 -10.98
C ASN A 150 0.06 -16.57 -10.90
N ASP A 151 1.09 -16.75 -11.71
CA ASP A 151 1.85 -18.01 -11.76
C ASP A 151 2.58 -18.31 -10.44
N ALA A 152 3.07 -17.26 -9.79
CA ALA A 152 3.77 -17.37 -8.52
C ALA A 152 2.81 -17.80 -7.41
N ILE A 153 1.59 -17.28 -7.41
CA ILE A 153 0.53 -17.66 -6.47
C ILE A 153 0.02 -19.08 -6.73
N ASP A 154 -0.16 -19.48 -7.98
CA ASP A 154 -0.49 -20.86 -8.32
C ASP A 154 0.60 -21.84 -7.87
N PHE A 155 1.87 -21.45 -7.95
CA PHE A 155 2.97 -22.23 -7.39
C PHE A 155 2.86 -22.37 -5.87
N LEU A 156 2.55 -21.30 -5.13
CA LEU A 156 2.37 -21.37 -3.66
C LEU A 156 1.19 -22.27 -3.28
N ASN A 157 0.08 -22.18 -4.01
CA ASN A 157 -1.10 -23.01 -3.81
C ASN A 157 -0.79 -24.50 -3.99
N LYS A 158 -0.05 -24.87 -5.05
CA LYS A 158 0.41 -26.26 -5.27
C LYS A 158 1.28 -26.79 -4.13
N ASN A 159 2.04 -25.92 -3.47
CA ASN A 159 2.88 -26.25 -2.32
C ASN A 159 2.13 -26.14 -0.97
N LYS A 160 0.83 -25.87 -0.97
CA LYS A 160 -0.01 -25.68 0.22
C LYS A 160 0.52 -24.57 1.15
N ILE A 161 1.06 -23.51 0.57
CA ILE A 161 1.54 -22.32 1.28
C ILE A 161 0.52 -21.21 1.10
N LYS A 162 0.07 -20.61 2.22
CA LYS A 162 -0.89 -19.52 2.17
C LYS A 162 -0.24 -18.24 1.64
N SER A 163 -1.02 -17.40 0.96
CA SER A 163 -0.57 -16.11 0.43
C SER A 163 -1.55 -14.99 0.79
N ILE A 164 -1.00 -13.86 1.24
CA ILE A 164 -1.70 -12.59 1.43
C ILE A 164 -1.00 -11.57 0.54
N ILE A 165 -1.75 -10.86 -0.29
CA ILE A 165 -1.26 -9.74 -1.09
C ILE A 165 -1.79 -8.45 -0.47
N ILE A 166 -0.90 -7.50 -0.17
CA ILE A 166 -1.22 -6.13 0.24
C ILE A 166 -0.47 -5.22 -0.72
N ASP A 167 -1.17 -4.65 -1.68
CA ASP A 167 -0.56 -3.96 -2.82
C ASP A 167 -1.43 -2.76 -3.19
N HIS A 168 -0.94 -1.76 -3.91
CA HIS A 168 -1.74 -0.62 -4.38
C HIS A 168 -1.54 -0.32 -5.88
N HIS A 169 -0.81 -1.18 -6.58
CA HIS A 169 -0.63 -1.14 -8.03
C HIS A 169 -1.92 -1.50 -8.77
N GLU A 170 -2.01 -1.09 -10.05
CA GLU A 170 -3.11 -1.49 -10.93
C GLU A 170 -3.15 -3.02 -11.13
N ILE A 171 -4.33 -3.60 -10.97
CA ILE A 171 -4.55 -5.04 -11.07
C ILE A 171 -5.45 -5.40 -12.26
N ASN A 172 -5.05 -6.44 -13.00
CA ASN A 172 -5.79 -6.94 -14.17
C ASN A 172 -6.39 -8.33 -13.92
N LYS A 173 -7.53 -8.61 -14.54
CA LYS A 173 -8.16 -9.95 -14.51
C LYS A 173 -7.41 -10.91 -15.45
N PRO A 174 -7.34 -12.22 -15.12
CA PRO A 174 -7.82 -12.83 -13.88
C PRO A 174 -6.92 -12.47 -12.70
N PHE A 175 -7.53 -12.22 -11.54
CA PHE A 175 -6.81 -11.90 -10.31
C PHE A 175 -6.07 -13.13 -9.76
N PRO A 176 -4.95 -12.94 -9.05
CA PRO A 176 -4.23 -14.04 -8.43
C PRO A 176 -5.12 -14.81 -7.46
N LYS A 177 -5.02 -16.14 -7.48
CA LYS A 177 -5.78 -17.02 -6.58
C LYS A 177 -5.15 -17.08 -5.20
N ALA A 178 -4.83 -15.92 -4.63
CA ALA A 178 -4.27 -15.81 -3.29
C ALA A 178 -5.35 -16.12 -2.25
N ASN A 179 -4.95 -16.41 -1.01
CA ASN A 179 -5.96 -16.57 0.05
C ASN A 179 -6.67 -15.26 0.34
N ILE A 180 -5.99 -14.13 0.16
CA ILE A 180 -6.59 -12.80 0.20
C ILE A 180 -5.76 -11.79 -0.59
N ILE A 181 -6.44 -10.80 -1.16
CA ILE A 181 -5.84 -9.63 -1.81
C ILE A 181 -6.47 -8.40 -1.17
N ILE A 182 -5.64 -7.47 -0.73
CA ILE A 182 -6.02 -6.13 -0.29
C ILE A 182 -5.32 -5.17 -1.26
N ASN A 183 -6.11 -4.50 -2.09
CA ASN A 183 -5.66 -3.56 -3.11
C ASN A 183 -6.59 -2.36 -3.20
#